data_AF-A0A7X9FM29-F1
#
_entry.id   AF-A0A7X9FM29-F1
#
_cell.length_a   1.000
_cell.length_b   1.000
_cell.length_c   1.000
_cell.angle_alpha   90.00
_cell.angle_beta   90.00
_cell.angle_gamma   90.00
#
_symmetry.space_group_name_H-M   'P 1'
#
loop_
_entity.id
_entity.type
_entity.pdbx_description
1 polymer ?
#
loop_
_entity_poly.entity_id
_entity_poly.type
_entity_poly.pdbx_seq_one_letter_code
_entity_poly.pdbx_strand_id
1 'polypeptide(L)'
;MKPSARMGSTALGTLASALVLAFCLLTAPGSDALAMSKRPNKTPAMENAEKLMPEALEDDVERMAAEYREIKGRLDEVDNRILDVERRIAAEATQAGKDSLETMRKDLLSEQARLISEAEDKKVELDYLREVLKSKIKEYRR
;
A
#
# COMPACT_ATOMS: atom_id res chain seq x y z
N MET A 1 -15.25 52.89 -23.09
CA MET A 1 -13.91 52.27 -23.03
C MET A 1 -13.77 51.59 -21.67
N LYS A 2 -13.55 50.27 -21.64
CA LYS A 2 -13.06 49.48 -20.47
C LYS A 2 -11.58 49.84 -20.21
N PRO A 3 -10.91 49.45 -19.09
CA PRO A 3 -11.19 48.37 -18.13
C PRO A 3 -11.11 48.90 -16.66
N SER A 4 -11.03 48.18 -15.54
CA SER A 4 -10.73 46.78 -15.21
C SER A 4 -11.17 46.55 -13.76
N ALA A 5 -12.01 45.54 -13.50
CA ALA A 5 -12.27 45.06 -12.15
C ALA A 5 -11.14 44.09 -11.77
N ARG A 6 -10.32 44.46 -10.79
CA ARG A 6 -9.29 43.59 -10.21
C ARG A 6 -9.95 42.72 -9.15
N MET A 7 -10.40 41.52 -9.56
CA MET A 7 -10.75 40.44 -8.64
C MET A 7 -9.47 39.95 -7.93
N GLY A 8 -9.34 40.27 -6.65
CA GLY A 8 -8.45 39.55 -5.73
C GLY A 8 -9.16 38.30 -5.24
N SER A 9 -8.84 37.16 -5.83
CA SER A 9 -9.30 35.84 -5.42
C SER A 9 -8.12 34.90 -5.62
N THR A 10 -7.52 34.47 -4.52
CA THR A 10 -6.72 33.23 -4.35
C THR A 10 -6.00 33.27 -3.00
N ALA A 11 -6.76 33.18 -1.90
CA ALA A 11 -6.21 32.89 -0.57
C ALA A 11 -7.18 32.08 0.30
N LEU A 12 -8.07 31.29 -0.33
CA LEU A 12 -9.10 30.49 0.35
C LEU A 12 -9.13 29.03 -0.11
N GLY A 13 -8.05 28.54 -0.75
CA GLY A 13 -8.00 27.19 -1.31
C GLY A 13 -7.24 26.15 -0.49
N THR A 14 -6.36 26.56 0.44
CA THR A 14 -5.39 25.64 1.06
C THR A 14 -5.64 25.34 2.52
N LEU A 15 -6.54 26.07 3.20
CA LEU A 15 -6.85 25.83 4.62
C LEU A 15 -8.05 24.91 4.85
N ALA A 16 -8.85 24.61 3.82
CA ALA A 16 -10.03 23.73 3.96
C ALA A 16 -9.67 22.23 3.90
N SER A 17 -8.59 21.85 3.21
CA SER A 17 -8.24 20.43 3.03
C SER A 17 -7.57 19.79 4.25
N ALA A 18 -6.93 20.58 5.12
CA ALA A 18 -6.28 20.07 6.32
C ALA A 18 -7.27 19.76 7.46
N LEU A 19 -8.43 20.43 7.49
CA LEU A 19 -9.40 20.31 8.58
C LEU A 19 -10.34 19.11 8.42
N VAL A 20 -10.56 18.63 7.18
CA VAL A 20 -11.37 17.42 6.91
C VAL A 20 -10.60 16.14 7.31
N LEU A 21 -9.29 16.10 7.09
CA LEU A 21 -8.44 14.96 7.49
C LEU A 21 -8.29 14.82 9.01
N ALA A 22 -8.32 15.93 9.76
CA ALA A 22 -8.23 15.91 11.22
C ALA A 22 -9.55 15.49 11.90
N PHE A 23 -10.72 15.76 11.29
CA PHE A 23 -12.01 15.39 11.86
C PHE A 23 -12.35 13.90 11.67
N CYS A 24 -11.89 13.26 10.59
CA CYS A 24 -12.10 11.83 10.37
C CYS A 24 -11.36 10.91 11.36
N LEU A 25 -10.36 11.42 12.09
CA LEU A 25 -9.60 10.64 13.08
C LEU A 25 -10.19 10.71 14.51
N LEU A 26 -11.18 11.56 14.77
CA LEU A 26 -11.67 11.82 16.13
C LEU A 26 -13.10 11.32 16.41
N THR A 27 -13.82 10.79 15.42
CA THR A 27 -15.21 10.32 15.62
C THR A 27 -15.50 8.99 14.93
N ALA A 28 -14.71 7.96 15.18
CA ALA A 28 -15.08 6.58 14.84
C ALA A 28 -15.39 5.78 16.12
N PRO A 29 -16.63 5.84 16.66
CA PRO A 29 -17.12 4.82 17.56
C PRO A 29 -17.53 3.61 16.72
N GLY A 30 -16.81 2.48 16.84
CA GLY A 30 -17.26 1.18 16.30
C GLY A 30 -16.34 0.50 15.27
N SER A 31 -15.03 0.71 15.33
CA SER A 31 -14.06 0.18 14.35
C SER A 31 -13.85 -1.34 14.37
N ASP A 32 -14.50 -2.10 15.26
CA ASP A 32 -14.30 -3.56 15.36
C ASP A 32 -15.30 -4.38 14.51
N ALA A 33 -16.44 -3.79 14.11
CA ALA A 33 -17.50 -4.52 13.40
C ALA A 33 -17.49 -4.31 11.88
N LEU A 34 -17.01 -3.15 11.40
CA LEU A 34 -17.03 -2.81 9.97
C LEU A 34 -15.83 -3.35 9.17
N ALA A 35 -14.75 -3.78 9.83
CA ALA A 35 -13.64 -4.48 9.18
C ALA A 35 -14.01 -5.93 8.77
N MET A 36 -15.13 -6.45 9.26
CA MET A 36 -15.54 -7.85 9.04
C MET A 36 -16.42 -8.06 7.80
N SER A 37 -16.96 -7.00 7.18
CA SER A 37 -18.00 -7.15 6.14
C SER A 37 -17.49 -7.21 4.69
N LYS A 38 -16.18 -7.06 4.48
CA LYS A 38 -15.51 -7.29 3.19
C LYS A 38 -14.28 -8.16 3.40
N ARG A 39 -14.42 -9.30 4.09
CA ARG A 39 -13.35 -10.30 4.09
C ARG A 39 -13.18 -10.75 2.63
N PRO A 40 -12.02 -10.53 1.98
CA PRO A 40 -11.74 -11.20 0.72
C PRO A 40 -11.95 -12.70 0.91
N ASN A 41 -12.32 -13.41 -0.17
CA ASN A 41 -12.45 -14.87 -0.11
C ASN A 41 -11.20 -15.44 0.56
N LYS A 42 -11.38 -16.28 1.58
CA LYS A 42 -10.26 -16.82 2.35
C LYS A 42 -9.31 -17.51 1.37
N THR A 43 -8.03 -17.15 1.43
CA THR A 43 -7.02 -17.85 0.65
C THR A 43 -6.74 -19.21 1.29
N PRO A 44 -6.16 -20.18 0.56
CA PRO A 44 -5.84 -21.48 1.12
C PRO A 44 -4.98 -21.40 2.40
N ALA A 45 -4.09 -20.40 2.50
CA ALA A 45 -3.30 -20.13 3.69
C ALA A 45 -4.19 -19.75 4.89
N MET A 46 -5.17 -18.86 4.68
CA MET A 46 -6.12 -18.44 5.70
C MET A 46 -7.04 -19.58 6.17
N GLU A 47 -7.46 -20.47 5.27
CA GLU A 47 -8.28 -21.63 5.63
C GLU A 47 -7.49 -22.69 6.43
N ASN A 48 -6.21 -22.88 6.11
CA ASN A 48 -5.35 -23.82 6.82
C ASN A 48 -4.97 -23.32 8.22
N ALA A 49 -4.81 -22.00 8.39
CA ALA A 49 -4.45 -21.38 9.66
C ALA A 49 -5.37 -21.77 10.83
N GLU A 50 -6.66 -21.96 10.58
CA GLU A 50 -7.64 -22.35 11.60
C GLU A 50 -7.40 -23.77 12.13
N LYS A 51 -6.77 -24.64 11.34
CA LYS A 51 -6.53 -26.06 11.65
C LYS A 51 -5.18 -26.33 12.28
N LEU A 52 -4.22 -25.41 12.15
CA LEU A 52 -2.88 -25.57 12.66
C LEU A 52 -2.80 -25.40 14.18
N MET A 53 -1.80 -26.05 14.77
CA MET A 53 -1.34 -25.78 16.14
C MET A 53 -0.67 -24.40 16.21
N PRO A 54 -0.64 -23.73 17.37
CA PRO A 54 -0.05 -22.40 17.51
C PRO A 54 1.39 -22.31 16.99
N GLU A 55 2.23 -23.31 17.30
CA GLU A 55 3.65 -23.32 16.94
C GLU A 55 3.85 -23.41 15.42
N ALA A 56 3.11 -24.29 14.74
CA ALA A 56 3.17 -24.40 13.29
C ALA A 56 2.62 -23.16 12.57
N LEU A 57 1.63 -22.49 13.17
CA LEU A 57 1.10 -21.24 12.65
C LEU A 57 2.06 -20.06 12.87
N GLU A 58 2.86 -20.07 13.93
CA GLU A 58 3.93 -19.09 14.16
C GLU A 58 4.98 -19.15 13.05
N ASP A 59 5.46 -20.35 12.70
CA ASP A 59 6.38 -20.56 11.58
C ASP A 59 5.81 -20.01 10.25
N ASP A 60 4.53 -20.26 9.98
CA ASP A 60 3.85 -19.75 8.79
C ASP A 60 3.71 -18.21 8.79
N VAL A 61 3.43 -17.61 9.96
CA VAL A 61 3.40 -16.15 10.12
C VAL A 61 4.77 -15.54 9.87
N GLU A 62 5.85 -16.15 10.39
CA GLU A 62 7.21 -15.67 10.19
C GLU A 62 7.63 -15.75 8.72
N ARG A 63 7.34 -16.87 8.06
CA ARG A 63 7.58 -17.05 6.63
C ARG A 63 6.84 -16.01 5.79
N MET A 64 5.55 -15.83 6.05
CA MET A 64 4.73 -14.84 5.33
C MET A 64 5.23 -13.40 5.58
N ALA A 65 5.70 -13.11 6.80
CA ALA A 65 6.30 -11.82 7.12
C ALA A 65 7.64 -11.61 6.38
N ALA A 66 8.42 -12.66 6.15
CA ALA A 66 9.63 -12.59 5.33
C ALA A 66 9.29 -12.32 3.86
N GLU A 67 8.34 -13.05 3.27
CA GLU A 67 7.86 -12.82 1.90
C GLU A 67 7.37 -11.38 1.71
N TYR A 68 6.56 -10.86 2.66
CA TYR A 68 6.09 -9.48 2.61
C TYR A 68 7.23 -8.45 2.65
N ARG A 69 8.27 -8.69 3.47
CA ARG A 69 9.45 -7.81 3.52
C ARG A 69 10.25 -7.84 2.22
N GLU A 70 10.37 -9.01 1.60
CA GLU A 70 11.05 -9.15 0.32
C GLU A 70 10.34 -8.35 -0.78
N ILE A 71 9.02 -8.45 -0.87
CA ILE A 71 8.22 -7.67 -1.84
C ILE A 71 8.42 -6.17 -1.62
N LYS A 72 8.44 -5.72 -0.35
CA LYS A 72 8.74 -4.32 -0.03
C LYS A 72 10.14 -3.89 -0.48
N GLY A 73 11.16 -4.72 -0.25
CA GLY A 73 12.51 -4.43 -0.73
C GLY A 73 12.56 -4.28 -2.25
N ARG A 74 11.88 -5.17 -2.98
CA ARG A 74 11.76 -5.07 -4.45
C ARG A 74 11.01 -3.81 -4.88
N LEU A 75 9.98 -3.39 -4.15
CA LEU A 75 9.27 -2.14 -4.43
C LEU A 75 10.20 -0.93 -4.28
N ASP A 76 10.98 -0.87 -3.20
CA ASP A 76 11.97 0.19 -2.97
C ASP A 76 13.03 0.22 -4.08
N GLU A 77 13.47 -0.94 -4.57
CA GLU A 77 14.39 -1.03 -5.71
C GLU A 77 13.77 -0.49 -7.01
N VAL A 78 12.50 -0.82 -7.29
CA VAL A 78 11.78 -0.31 -8.45
C VAL A 78 11.59 1.21 -8.36
N ASP A 79 11.24 1.74 -7.19
CA ASP A 79 11.08 3.18 -6.96
C ASP A 79 12.39 3.94 -7.23
N ASN A 80 13.51 3.41 -6.74
CA ASN A 80 14.83 3.98 -7.01
C ASN A 80 15.17 3.97 -8.50
N ARG A 81 14.81 2.91 -9.23
CA ARG A 81 15.02 2.82 -10.67
C ARG A 81 14.15 3.80 -11.45
N ILE A 82 12.90 4.01 -11.03
CA ILE A 82 12.01 5.01 -11.62
C ILE A 82 12.65 6.40 -11.49
N LEU A 83 13.12 6.74 -10.28
CA LEU A 83 13.78 8.03 -10.03
C LEU A 83 15.05 8.21 -10.89
N ASP A 84 15.85 7.15 -11.08
CA ASP A 84 17.02 7.21 -11.97
C ASP A 84 16.61 7.45 -13.43
N VAL A 85 15.62 6.71 -13.93
CA VAL A 85 15.12 6.87 -15.29
C VAL A 85 14.54 8.27 -15.50
N GLU A 86 13.81 8.83 -14.54
CA GLU A 86 13.28 10.20 -14.61
C GLU A 86 14.39 11.25 -14.69
N ARG A 87 15.48 11.08 -13.91
CA ARG A 87 16.67 11.95 -14.02
C ARG A 87 17.32 11.85 -15.39
N ARG A 88 17.42 10.63 -15.95
CA ARG A 88 17.98 10.40 -17.28
C ARG A 88 17.13 11.00 -18.39
N ILE A 89 15.80 10.91 -18.30
CA ILE A 89 14.87 11.55 -19.24
C ILE A 89 15.07 13.07 -19.24
N ALA A 90 15.22 13.67 -18.05
CA ALA A 90 15.45 15.11 -17.91
C ALA A 90 16.79 15.57 -18.51
N ALA A 91 17.82 14.72 -18.44
CA ALA A 91 19.14 14.99 -19.00
C ALA A 91 19.28 14.65 -20.49
N GLU A 92 18.36 13.85 -21.04
CA GLU A 92 18.43 13.39 -22.43
C GLU A 92 18.12 14.54 -23.42
N ALA A 93 18.96 14.68 -24.44
CA ALA A 93 18.85 15.75 -25.43
C ALA A 93 18.06 15.30 -26.68
N THR A 94 18.02 14.00 -26.96
CA THR A 94 17.40 13.45 -28.16
C THR A 94 15.99 12.95 -27.91
N GLN A 95 15.08 13.17 -28.86
CA GLN A 95 13.72 12.65 -28.75
C GLN A 95 13.70 11.12 -28.74
N ALA A 96 14.51 10.47 -29.59
CA ALA A 96 14.60 9.02 -29.64
C ALA A 96 15.10 8.42 -28.31
N GLY A 97 16.07 9.06 -27.66
CA GLY A 97 16.52 8.65 -26.33
C GLY A 97 15.42 8.81 -25.26
N LYS A 98 14.68 9.92 -25.30
CA LYS A 98 13.53 10.14 -24.41
C LYS A 98 12.44 9.10 -24.59
N ASP A 99 12.09 8.75 -25.82
CA ASP A 99 11.04 7.76 -26.11
C ASP A 99 11.43 6.36 -25.59
N SER A 100 12.72 6.01 -25.70
CA SER A 100 13.24 4.75 -25.15
C SER A 100 13.19 4.72 -23.62
N LEU A 101 13.59 5.81 -22.97
CA LEU A 101 13.55 5.93 -21.51
C LEU A 101 12.11 6.00 -20.97
N GLU A 102 11.19 6.65 -21.68
CA GLU A 102 9.78 6.71 -21.28
C GLU A 102 9.11 5.33 -21.37
N THR A 103 9.50 4.52 -22.36
CA THR A 103 9.07 3.12 -22.44
C THR A 103 9.54 2.34 -21.21
N MET A 104 10.82 2.48 -20.85
CA MET A 104 11.37 1.86 -19.63
C MET A 104 10.66 2.35 -18.35
N ARG A 105 10.37 3.65 -18.26
CA ARG A 105 9.63 4.24 -17.14
C ARG A 105 8.23 3.64 -17.02
N LYS A 106 7.52 3.47 -18.13
CA LYS A 106 6.20 2.84 -18.17
C LYS A 106 6.24 1.39 -17.68
N ASP A 107 7.23 0.62 -18.11
CA ASP A 107 7.40 -0.78 -17.68
C ASP A 107 7.67 -0.86 -16.16
N LEU A 108 8.52 0.03 -15.64
CA LEU A 108 8.81 0.12 -14.21
C LEU A 108 7.58 0.51 -13.38
N LEU A 109 6.77 1.47 -13.87
CA LEU A 109 5.51 1.85 -13.21
C LEU A 109 4.50 0.70 -13.19
N SER A 110 4.47 -0.12 -14.25
CA SER A 110 3.63 -1.32 -14.29
C SER A 110 4.10 -2.37 -13.27
N GLU A 111 5.41 -2.58 -13.15
CA GLU A 111 5.96 -3.50 -12.14
C GLU A 111 5.74 -2.98 -10.71
N GLN A 112 5.87 -1.67 -10.49
CA GLN A 112 5.55 -1.02 -9.22
C GLN A 112 4.09 -1.31 -8.82
N ALA A 113 3.13 -1.09 -9.74
CA ALA A 113 1.72 -1.36 -9.48
C ALA A 113 1.46 -2.84 -9.17
N ARG A 114 2.13 -3.76 -9.88
CA ARG A 114 2.04 -5.20 -9.62
C ARG A 114 2.55 -5.55 -8.21
N LEU A 115 3.70 -5.01 -7.82
CA LEU A 115 4.31 -5.23 -6.50
C LEU A 115 3.48 -4.62 -5.36
N ILE A 116 2.86 -3.46 -5.57
CA ILE A 116 1.93 -2.86 -4.60
C ILE A 116 0.76 -3.79 -4.35
N SER A 117 0.11 -4.29 -5.41
CA SER A 117 -1.00 -5.24 -5.28
C SER A 117 -0.56 -6.52 -4.56
N GLU A 118 0.59 -7.08 -4.94
CA GLU A 118 1.15 -8.28 -4.30
C GLU A 118 1.43 -8.06 -2.80
N ALA A 119 1.96 -6.88 -2.44
CA ALA A 119 2.21 -6.51 -1.05
C ALA A 119 0.91 -6.34 -0.25
N GLU A 120 -0.13 -5.73 -0.85
CA GLU A 120 -1.44 -5.57 -0.21
C GLU A 120 -2.09 -6.92 0.08
N ASP A 121 -2.11 -7.83 -0.90
CA ASP A 121 -2.65 -9.18 -0.74
C ASP A 121 -1.91 -9.93 0.37
N LYS A 122 -0.57 -9.91 0.34
CA LYS A 122 0.26 -10.57 1.36
C LYS A 122 0.10 -9.97 2.74
N LYS A 123 -0.10 -8.65 2.84
CA LYS A 123 -0.37 -7.99 4.12
C LYS A 123 -1.69 -8.46 4.71
N VAL A 124 -2.75 -8.56 3.90
CA VAL A 124 -4.06 -9.04 4.35
C VAL A 124 -3.97 -10.49 4.86
N GLU A 125 -3.27 -11.37 4.14
CA GLU A 125 -3.03 -12.74 4.60
C GLU A 125 -2.26 -12.76 5.93
N LEU A 126 -1.15 -12.02 6.01
CA LEU A 126 -0.31 -11.96 7.20
C LEU A 126 -1.08 -11.46 8.43
N ASP A 127 -1.86 -10.40 8.28
CA ASP A 127 -2.67 -9.83 9.36
C ASP A 127 -3.74 -10.83 9.83
N TYR A 128 -4.33 -11.59 8.91
CA TYR A 128 -5.26 -12.67 9.26
C TYR A 128 -4.57 -13.78 10.07
N LEU A 129 -3.44 -14.28 9.60
CA LEU A 129 -2.69 -15.34 10.29
C LEU A 129 -2.29 -14.92 11.70
N ARG A 130 -1.86 -13.67 11.88
CA ARG A 130 -1.51 -13.10 13.20
C ARG A 130 -2.71 -13.07 14.15
N GLU A 131 -3.89 -12.68 13.68
CA GLU A 131 -5.09 -12.67 14.52
C GLU A 131 -5.56 -14.07 14.90
N VAL A 132 -5.43 -15.05 13.97
CA VAL A 132 -5.69 -16.46 14.28
C VAL A 132 -4.69 -17.00 15.31
N LEU A 133 -3.40 -16.72 15.13
CA LEU A 133 -2.35 -17.14 16.06
C LEU A 133 -2.58 -16.60 17.45
N LYS A 134 -2.86 -15.29 17.55
CA LYS A 134 -3.17 -14.62 18.82
C LYS A 134 -4.40 -15.24 19.52
N SER A 135 -5.43 -15.59 18.75
CA SER A 135 -6.62 -16.26 19.26
C SER A 135 -6.30 -17.66 19.80
N LYS A 136 -5.55 -18.46 19.05
CA LYS A 136 -5.13 -19.81 19.47
C LYS A 136 -4.23 -19.79 20.70
N ILE A 137 -3.23 -18.91 20.77
CA ILE A 137 -2.38 -18.78 21.96
C ILE A 137 -3.22 -18.46 23.21
N LYS A 138 -4.26 -17.63 23.06
CA LYS A 138 -5.19 -17.29 24.15
C LYS A 138 -6.04 -18.49 24.58
N GLU A 139 -6.46 -19.33 23.65
CA GLU A 139 -7.19 -20.57 23.93
C GLU A 139 -6.31 -21.60 24.64
N TYR A 140 -5.06 -21.79 24.19
CA TYR A 140 -4.12 -22.74 24.77
C TYR A 140 -3.66 -22.40 26.19
N ARG A 141 -3.72 -21.11 26.56
CA ARG A 141 -3.37 -20.63 27.92
C ARG A 141 -4.54 -20.69 28.91
N ARG A 142 -5.75 -21.06 28.47
CA ARG A 142 -6.94 -21.24 29.34
C ARG A 142 -7.07 -22.69 29.77
#